data_AF-L9L527-F1
#
_entry.id   AF-L9L527-F1
#
_cell.length_a   1.000
_cell.length_b   1.000
_cell.length_c   1.000
_cell.angle_alpha   90.00
_cell.angle_beta   90.00
_cell.angle_gamma   90.00
#
_symmetry.space_group_name_H-M   'P 1'
#
loop_
_entity.id
_entity.type
_entity.pdbx_description
1 polymer ?
#
loop_
_entity_poly.entity_id
_entity_poly.type
_entity_poly.pdbx_seq_one_letter_code
_entity_poly.pdbx_strand_id
1 'polypeptide(L)'
;MTGMELVTVGLDSMLVFLLLTPGVVVESGQPQVQGVSWNGGGGRNRALSCTPTASLLEEDPLIVLESNRSKRLEKVHVVIGPKSCDLDSLISAFTYAYFLDKVSPPGILCLPVLNIPRTEFNYFTETRFILEELSISESFHIFRDEINLHQLNEEGKLSITLVGSSVLASEDKTLESAVVKVINPVEQSDDGFELQESSSSLVLKEILQEAPELITEQLAHLLRGSILFKWMTMEPEKISEKQEEILSILEEKFPNLPRREDIINVLQETQFSAQGLSIEQTMLKDLKELSDGEIKVAISSVNMSLESYLADLGT
;
A
#
# COMPACT_ATOMS: atom_id res chain seq x y z
N MET A 1 -30.70 12.74 -9.91
CA MET A 1 -30.06 11.40 -9.89
C MET A 1 -28.66 11.57 -10.45
N THR A 2 -27.75 12.03 -9.60
CA THR A 2 -26.32 12.18 -9.90
C THR A 2 -25.69 10.81 -9.70
N GLY A 3 -25.24 10.19 -10.79
CA GLY A 3 -24.46 8.95 -10.73
C GLY A 3 -23.14 9.25 -10.04
N MET A 4 -22.78 8.42 -9.06
CA MET A 4 -21.40 8.35 -8.57
C MET A 4 -20.54 7.81 -9.72
N GLU A 5 -19.83 8.68 -10.41
CA GLU A 5 -18.66 8.28 -11.20
C GLU A 5 -17.52 8.01 -10.22
N LEU A 6 -17.46 6.78 -9.69
CA LEU A 6 -16.17 6.27 -9.21
C LEU A 6 -15.32 6.06 -10.46
N VAL A 7 -14.27 6.86 -10.61
CA VAL A 7 -13.18 6.56 -11.54
C VAL A 7 -12.56 5.25 -11.05
N THR A 8 -13.03 4.13 -11.58
CA THR A 8 -12.44 2.82 -11.32
C THR A 8 -11.09 2.80 -12.04
N VAL A 9 -10.04 3.23 -11.35
CA VAL A 9 -8.70 2.75 -11.64
C VAL A 9 -8.80 1.24 -11.40
N GLY A 10 -8.69 0.43 -12.45
CA GLY A 10 -8.70 -1.02 -12.26
C GLY A 10 -7.63 -1.36 -11.21
N LEU A 11 -7.91 -2.30 -10.32
CA LEU A 11 -6.84 -2.91 -9.53
C LEU A 11 -5.76 -3.50 -10.44
N ASP A 12 -6.11 -3.83 -11.69
CA ASP A 12 -5.15 -4.07 -12.76
C ASP A 12 -4.27 -2.86 -13.04
N SER A 13 -4.72 -1.61 -13.04
CA SER A 13 -3.85 -0.43 -13.19
C SER A 13 -3.05 -0.10 -11.92
N MET A 14 -3.65 -0.28 -10.75
CA MET A 14 -2.98 -0.12 -9.46
C MET A 14 -1.85 -1.15 -9.27
N LEU A 15 -2.08 -2.40 -9.71
CA LEU A 15 -1.06 -3.44 -9.76
C LEU A 15 -0.21 -3.44 -11.03
N VAL A 16 -0.67 -2.98 -12.19
CA VAL A 16 0.19 -2.85 -13.39
C VAL A 16 1.29 -1.83 -13.13
N PHE A 17 1.06 -0.82 -12.29
CA PHE A 17 2.12 0.03 -11.74
C PHE A 17 2.98 -0.67 -10.66
N LEU A 18 2.41 -1.55 -9.81
CA LEU A 18 3.19 -2.44 -8.91
C LEU A 18 3.98 -3.55 -9.67
N LEU A 19 3.67 -3.81 -10.94
CA LEU A 19 4.13 -4.99 -11.70
C LEU A 19 4.94 -4.65 -12.97
N LEU A 20 5.17 -3.36 -13.28
CA LEU A 20 5.96 -2.92 -14.44
C LEU A 20 7.05 -1.88 -14.10
N THR A 21 8.04 -2.25 -13.29
CA THR A 21 9.41 -1.72 -13.47
C THR A 21 10.46 -2.77 -13.13
N PRO A 22 10.92 -3.58 -14.08
CA PRO A 22 12.18 -4.29 -13.94
C PRO A 22 13.33 -3.35 -14.28
N GLY A 23 14.15 -3.03 -13.28
CA GLY A 23 15.51 -2.52 -13.47
C GLY A 23 15.65 -1.05 -13.84
N VAL A 24 15.93 -0.21 -12.84
CA VAL A 24 16.82 0.94 -13.03
C VAL A 24 18.07 0.66 -12.20
N VAL A 25 19.07 0.08 -12.85
CA VAL A 25 20.45 0.16 -12.39
C VAL A 25 20.86 1.62 -12.52
N VAL A 26 21.05 2.31 -11.39
CA VAL A 26 21.66 3.65 -11.39
C VAL A 26 23.15 3.46 -11.68
N GLU A 27 23.52 3.45 -12.96
CA GLU A 27 24.91 3.71 -13.36
C GLU A 27 25.19 5.20 -13.17
N SER A 28 26.18 5.49 -12.33
CA SER A 28 26.71 6.81 -12.04
C SER A 28 27.45 7.39 -13.24
N GLY A 29 26.71 8.05 -14.13
CA GLY A 29 27.26 8.81 -15.26
C GLY A 29 27.21 10.32 -15.03
N GLN A 30 28.36 10.94 -14.75
CA GLN A 30 28.51 12.40 -14.71
C GLN A 30 28.03 13.07 -16.01
N PRO A 31 27.40 14.25 -15.97
CA PRO A 31 27.07 14.99 -17.19
C PRO A 31 28.32 15.64 -17.78
N GLN A 32 28.83 15.06 -18.87
CA GLN A 32 29.79 15.72 -19.77
C GLN A 32 29.04 16.74 -20.63
N VAL A 33 29.40 18.00 -20.47
CA VAL A 33 28.98 19.13 -21.30
C VAL A 33 29.71 19.04 -22.66
N GLN A 34 28.96 18.89 -23.75
CA GLN A 34 29.39 19.21 -25.11
C GLN A 34 28.21 19.95 -25.76
N GLY A 35 28.30 21.20 -26.23
CA GLY A 35 29.34 21.77 -27.08
C GLY A 35 28.66 22.13 -28.40
N VAL A 36 27.93 23.24 -28.43
CA VAL A 36 27.25 23.74 -29.64
C VAL A 36 28.31 24.21 -30.65
N SER A 37 28.31 23.63 -31.85
CA SER A 37 29.09 24.12 -32.99
C SER A 37 28.18 24.31 -34.20
N TRP A 38 28.07 25.56 -34.64
CA TRP A 38 27.47 25.96 -35.89
C TRP A 38 28.46 25.74 -37.04
N ASN A 39 27.99 25.18 -38.16
CA ASN A 39 28.56 25.48 -39.47
C ASN A 39 27.47 25.39 -40.55
N GLY A 40 27.32 26.49 -41.30
CA GLY A 40 26.36 26.62 -42.40
C GLY A 40 26.91 26.12 -43.73
N GLY A 41 26.01 25.97 -44.71
CA GLY A 41 26.39 25.78 -46.11
C GLY A 41 25.29 25.19 -47.03
N GLY A 42 24.49 26.07 -47.64
CA GLY A 42 24.14 26.04 -49.07
C GLY A 42 23.40 24.84 -49.70
N GLY A 43 22.09 25.02 -49.91
CA GLY A 43 21.44 24.93 -51.24
C GLY A 43 21.22 23.57 -51.92
N ARG A 44 19.94 23.17 -52.06
CA ARG A 44 19.18 23.08 -53.34
C ARG A 44 17.89 22.27 -53.15
N ASN A 45 16.80 22.84 -53.67
CA ASN A 45 15.48 22.21 -53.79
C ASN A 45 15.54 20.90 -54.60
N ARG A 46 15.03 19.83 -53.99
CA ARG A 46 14.34 18.74 -54.70
C ARG A 46 13.11 18.36 -53.89
N ALA A 47 11.94 18.68 -54.45
CA ALA A 47 10.68 18.09 -54.05
C ALA A 47 10.75 16.60 -54.37
N LEU A 48 10.75 15.77 -53.33
CA LEU A 48 10.41 14.36 -53.40
C LEU A 48 9.16 14.19 -52.54
N SER A 49 8.07 13.88 -53.22
CA SER A 49 6.82 13.46 -52.62
C SER A 49 7.06 12.16 -51.85
N CYS A 50 7.13 12.26 -50.52
CA CYS A 50 6.98 11.12 -49.65
C CYS A 50 5.64 11.29 -48.94
N THR A 51 4.72 10.37 -49.23
CA THR A 51 3.53 10.10 -48.42
C THR A 51 3.91 10.00 -46.95
N PRO A 52 3.13 10.56 -46.01
CA PRO A 52 3.43 10.39 -44.60
C PRO A 52 3.18 8.93 -44.23
N THR A 53 4.25 8.15 -44.16
CA THR A 53 4.31 6.95 -43.31
C THR A 53 4.06 7.42 -41.89
N ALA A 54 3.02 6.86 -41.27
CA ALA A 54 2.57 7.13 -39.92
C ALA A 54 3.76 7.17 -38.94
N SER A 55 4.15 8.39 -38.56
CA SER A 55 4.96 8.63 -37.39
C SER A 55 4.08 8.40 -36.18
N LEU A 56 4.46 7.37 -35.41
CA LEU A 56 4.08 7.10 -34.03
C LEU A 56 3.72 8.41 -33.33
N LEU A 57 2.42 8.65 -33.18
CA LEU A 57 1.94 9.56 -32.16
C LEU A 57 2.30 8.87 -30.85
N GLU A 58 3.01 9.61 -30.01
CA GLU A 58 3.09 9.33 -28.58
C GLU A 58 1.65 9.20 -28.09
N GLU A 59 1.19 7.96 -27.94
CA GLU A 59 -0.12 7.67 -27.38
C GLU A 59 -0.04 8.06 -25.90
N ASP A 60 -0.75 9.13 -25.54
CA ASP A 60 -0.95 9.57 -24.17
C ASP A 60 -1.40 8.36 -23.30
N PRO A 61 -0.76 8.10 -22.14
CA PRO A 61 -1.12 6.99 -21.26
C PRO A 61 -2.53 7.11 -20.65
N LEU A 62 -3.24 8.21 -20.92
CA LEU A 62 -4.64 8.45 -20.54
C LEU A 62 -5.65 7.71 -21.44
N ILE A 63 -5.27 7.22 -22.63
CA ILE A 63 -6.24 6.71 -23.63
C ILE A 63 -6.39 5.17 -23.62
N VAL A 64 -5.57 4.43 -22.88
CA VAL A 64 -5.63 2.95 -22.87
C VAL A 64 -6.67 2.37 -21.86
N LEU A 65 -7.46 3.21 -21.17
CA LEU A 65 -8.46 2.74 -20.20
C LEU A 65 -9.93 2.93 -20.65
N GLU A 66 -10.20 3.09 -21.94
CA GLU A 66 -11.55 3.04 -22.49
C GLU A 66 -11.79 1.78 -23.35
N SER A 67 -11.72 0.58 -22.75
CA SER A 67 -12.45 -0.58 -23.29
C SER A 67 -12.43 -1.77 -22.33
N ASN A 68 -13.38 -1.75 -21.39
CA ASN A 68 -14.24 -2.88 -20.98
C ASN A 68 -14.56 -2.75 -19.50
N ARG A 69 -15.79 -2.32 -19.17
CA ARG A 69 -16.67 -2.89 -18.14
C ARG A 69 -17.83 -1.91 -17.86
N SER A 70 -18.80 -1.83 -18.78
CA SER A 70 -20.18 -1.48 -18.40
C SER A 70 -20.84 -2.68 -17.69
N LYS A 71 -20.19 -3.22 -16.65
CA LYS A 71 -20.82 -4.19 -15.75
C LYS A 71 -21.65 -3.39 -14.75
N ARG A 72 -22.92 -3.77 -14.53
CA ARG A 72 -23.66 -3.24 -13.39
C ARG A 72 -22.88 -3.63 -12.14
N LEU A 73 -22.39 -2.63 -11.41
CA LEU A 73 -21.74 -2.84 -10.14
C LEU A 73 -22.81 -3.30 -9.13
N GLU A 74 -22.71 -4.53 -8.66
CA GLU A 74 -23.71 -5.13 -7.77
C GLU A 74 -23.31 -4.98 -6.30
N LYS A 75 -22.02 -5.19 -5.99
CA LYS A 75 -21.48 -5.09 -4.63
C LYS A 75 -20.10 -4.46 -4.62
N VAL A 76 -19.73 -3.90 -3.48
CA VAL A 76 -18.41 -3.36 -3.19
C VAL A 76 -17.85 -4.10 -1.99
N HIS A 77 -16.71 -4.77 -2.18
CA HIS A 77 -15.96 -5.42 -1.11
C HIS A 77 -14.78 -4.55 -0.72
N VAL A 78 -14.84 -3.95 0.46
CA VAL A 78 -13.77 -3.10 0.99
C VAL A 78 -12.85 -3.94 1.87
N VAL A 79 -11.54 -3.81 1.65
CA VAL A 79 -10.51 -4.32 2.55
C VAL A 79 -9.93 -3.13 3.29
N ILE A 80 -10.05 -3.12 4.61
CA ILE A 80 -9.69 -1.96 5.43
C ILE A 80 -8.79 -2.34 6.60
N GLY A 81 -7.72 -1.56 6.79
CA GLY A 81 -6.77 -1.69 7.88
C GLY A 81 -7.11 -0.85 9.12
N PRO A 82 -6.32 -0.93 10.20
CA PRO A 82 -6.38 0.02 11.31
C PRO A 82 -6.00 1.45 10.90
N LYS A 83 -6.38 2.42 11.74
CA LYS A 83 -6.02 3.85 11.57
C LYS A 83 -4.52 4.12 11.72
N SER A 84 -3.79 3.22 12.36
CA SER A 84 -2.32 3.33 12.49
C SER A 84 -1.60 3.28 11.15
N CYS A 85 -2.26 2.79 10.08
CA CYS A 85 -1.76 2.79 8.71
C CYS A 85 -0.28 2.37 8.59
N ASP A 86 0.12 1.36 9.38
CA ASP A 86 1.46 0.80 9.30
C ASP A 86 1.65 0.07 7.96
N LEU A 87 2.91 -0.09 7.54
CA LEU A 87 3.23 -0.71 6.26
C LEU A 87 2.62 -2.11 6.16
N ASP A 88 2.67 -2.90 7.25
CA ASP A 88 2.13 -4.25 7.28
C ASP A 88 0.65 -4.30 6.94
N SER A 89 -0.14 -3.46 7.61
CA SER A 89 -1.58 -3.35 7.39
C SER A 89 -1.91 -2.87 5.98
N LEU A 90 -1.15 -1.91 5.45
CA LEU A 90 -1.37 -1.36 4.12
C LEU A 90 -1.09 -2.40 3.04
N ILE A 91 0.09 -3.04 3.08
CA ILE A 91 0.46 -4.09 2.12
C ILE A 91 -0.51 -5.26 2.19
N SER A 92 -0.94 -5.63 3.40
CA SER A 92 -1.92 -6.69 3.60
C SER A 92 -3.28 -6.33 2.99
N ALA A 93 -3.78 -5.12 3.21
CA ALA A 93 -5.05 -4.67 2.63
C ALA A 93 -5.00 -4.65 1.10
N PHE A 94 -3.90 -4.18 0.52
CA PHE A 94 -3.73 -4.08 -0.94
C PHE A 94 -3.65 -5.47 -1.56
N THR A 95 -2.81 -6.32 -0.98
CA THR A 95 -2.63 -7.70 -1.43
C THR A 95 -3.93 -8.48 -1.34
N TYR A 96 -4.68 -8.33 -0.25
CA TYR A 96 -5.94 -9.04 -0.07
C TYR A 96 -7.05 -8.50 -0.99
N ALA A 97 -7.12 -7.20 -1.23
CA ALA A 97 -8.04 -6.63 -2.21
C ALA A 97 -7.74 -7.12 -3.63
N TYR A 98 -6.46 -7.25 -3.99
CA TYR A 98 -6.04 -7.85 -5.25
C TYR A 98 -6.44 -9.32 -5.36
N PHE A 99 -6.19 -10.11 -4.31
CA PHE A 99 -6.65 -11.49 -4.26
C PHE A 99 -8.16 -11.58 -4.50
N LEU A 100 -8.96 -10.78 -3.77
CA LEU A 100 -10.40 -10.74 -3.93
C LEU A 100 -10.82 -10.32 -5.34
N ASP A 101 -10.16 -9.36 -5.99
CA ASP A 101 -10.46 -8.97 -7.38
C ASP A 101 -10.30 -10.13 -8.37
N LYS A 102 -9.33 -11.03 -8.13
CA LYS A 102 -9.06 -12.17 -9.00
C LYS A 102 -9.97 -13.35 -8.77
N VAL A 103 -10.39 -13.58 -7.52
CA VAL A 103 -11.20 -14.76 -7.17
C VAL A 103 -12.70 -14.46 -7.08
N SER A 104 -13.10 -13.19 -6.97
CA SER A 104 -14.50 -12.82 -6.81
C SER A 104 -15.30 -12.96 -8.11
N PRO A 105 -16.60 -13.30 -8.03
CA PRO A 105 -17.50 -13.30 -9.17
C PRO A 105 -17.57 -11.93 -9.89
N PRO A 106 -17.88 -11.90 -11.19
CA PRO A 106 -18.16 -10.65 -11.91
C PRO A 106 -19.24 -9.82 -11.21
N GLY A 107 -19.04 -8.50 -11.11
CA GLY A 107 -20.03 -7.57 -10.53
C GLY A 107 -19.70 -7.12 -9.10
N ILE A 108 -18.70 -7.74 -8.48
CA ILE A 108 -18.11 -7.28 -7.22
C ILE A 108 -16.88 -6.40 -7.53
N LEU A 109 -16.84 -5.20 -6.97
CA LEU A 109 -15.65 -4.35 -6.97
C LEU A 109 -14.94 -4.48 -5.63
N CYS A 110 -13.73 -5.02 -5.64
CA CYS A 110 -12.90 -5.12 -4.46
C CYS A 110 -12.05 -3.85 -4.36
N LEU A 111 -11.90 -3.23 -3.18
CA LEU A 111 -11.12 -2.00 -3.02
C LEU A 111 -10.32 -2.04 -1.73
N PRO A 112 -9.00 -1.77 -1.76
CA PRO A 112 -8.27 -1.44 -0.55
C PRO A 112 -8.61 -0.01 -0.12
N VAL A 113 -8.95 0.18 1.15
CA VAL A 113 -9.26 1.49 1.72
C VAL A 113 -8.34 1.76 2.91
N LEU A 114 -7.64 2.90 2.87
CA LEU A 114 -6.86 3.39 4.00
C LEU A 114 -7.84 4.01 5.01
N ASN A 115 -7.80 3.54 6.26
CA ASN A 115 -8.74 3.94 7.30
C ASN A 115 -8.40 5.29 7.96
N ILE A 116 -7.98 6.24 7.13
CA ILE A 116 -7.62 7.60 7.53
C ILE A 116 -8.10 8.55 6.42
N PRO A 117 -8.37 9.82 6.73
CA PRO A 117 -8.60 10.85 5.72
C PRO A 117 -7.35 11.09 4.87
N ARG A 118 -7.50 11.45 3.59
CA ARG A 118 -6.34 11.78 2.72
C ARG A 118 -5.45 12.87 3.33
N THR A 119 -6.06 13.88 3.95
CA THR A 119 -5.33 14.98 4.57
C THR A 119 -4.36 14.55 5.68
N GLU A 120 -4.62 13.40 6.31
CA GLU A 120 -3.82 12.86 7.41
C GLU A 120 -2.68 11.94 6.92
N PHE A 121 -2.67 11.55 5.64
CA PHE A 121 -1.65 10.64 5.12
C PHE A 121 -0.22 11.18 5.24
N ASN A 122 -0.08 12.52 5.23
CA ASN A 122 1.20 13.20 5.42
C ASN A 122 1.84 12.94 6.79
N TYR A 123 1.07 12.48 7.79
CA TYR A 123 1.60 12.10 9.11
C TYR A 123 2.26 10.72 9.12
N PHE A 124 2.06 9.91 8.08
CA PHE A 124 2.62 8.57 7.96
C PHE A 124 3.86 8.59 7.07
N THR A 125 4.83 9.48 7.37
CA THR A 125 6.04 9.71 6.54
C THR A 125 6.82 8.44 6.24
N GLU A 126 6.97 7.55 7.23
CA GLU A 126 7.64 6.26 7.07
C GLU A 126 6.93 5.38 6.04
N THR A 127 5.62 5.18 6.20
CA THR A 127 4.80 4.42 5.25
C THR A 127 4.87 5.08 3.88
N ARG A 128 4.72 6.40 3.79
CA ARG A 128 4.76 7.14 2.54
C ARG A 128 6.10 7.01 1.81
N PHE A 129 7.21 7.19 2.52
CA PHE A 129 8.55 7.06 1.93
C PHE A 129 8.75 5.65 1.37
N ILE A 130 8.33 4.62 2.12
CA ILE A 130 8.44 3.23 1.65
C ILE A 130 7.58 3.02 0.40
N LEU A 131 6.37 3.58 0.34
CA LEU A 131 5.53 3.51 -0.87
C LEU A 131 6.17 4.23 -2.06
N GLU A 132 6.81 5.38 -1.85
CA GLU A 132 7.53 6.12 -2.90
C GLU A 132 8.71 5.29 -3.44
N GLU A 133 9.50 4.65 -2.58
CA GLU A 133 10.58 3.72 -2.97
C GLU A 133 10.06 2.50 -3.74
N LEU A 134 8.86 2.02 -3.39
CA LEU A 134 8.17 0.93 -4.09
C LEU A 134 7.45 1.40 -5.37
N SER A 135 7.58 2.67 -5.77
CA SER A 135 6.90 3.28 -6.92
C SER A 135 5.37 3.18 -6.85
N ILE A 136 4.82 3.14 -5.63
CA ILE A 136 3.38 3.12 -5.36
C ILE A 136 2.91 4.55 -5.14
N SER A 137 2.32 5.15 -6.18
CA SER A 137 1.83 6.52 -6.11
C SER A 137 0.62 6.66 -5.19
N GLU A 138 0.64 7.68 -4.33
CA GLU A 138 -0.47 8.07 -3.45
C GLU A 138 -1.78 8.35 -4.21
N SER A 139 -1.68 8.72 -5.49
CA SER A 139 -2.84 8.97 -6.36
C SER A 139 -3.73 7.75 -6.55
N PHE A 140 -3.24 6.55 -6.28
CA PHE A 140 -3.99 5.30 -6.43
C PHE A 140 -4.64 4.81 -5.12
N HIS A 141 -4.33 5.44 -3.99
CA HIS A 141 -4.90 5.06 -2.71
C HIS A 141 -6.30 5.65 -2.55
N ILE A 142 -7.23 4.84 -2.05
CA ILE A 142 -8.58 5.27 -1.67
C ILE A 142 -8.59 5.48 -0.16
N PHE A 143 -8.93 6.70 0.25
CA PHE A 143 -8.98 7.08 1.67
C PHE A 143 -10.40 6.98 2.23
N ARG A 144 -10.49 6.95 3.57
CA ARG A 144 -11.76 6.76 4.29
C ARG A 144 -12.81 7.82 3.96
N ASP A 145 -12.37 9.04 3.65
CA ASP A 145 -13.17 10.21 3.29
C ASP A 145 -13.58 10.26 1.81
N GLU A 146 -13.02 9.39 0.98
CA GLU A 146 -13.30 9.32 -0.47
C GLU A 146 -14.37 8.27 -0.82
N ILE A 147 -14.73 7.42 0.15
CA ILE A 147 -15.73 6.37 -0.02
C ILE A 147 -16.77 6.39 1.11
N ASN A 148 -18.04 6.52 0.73
CA ASN A 148 -19.14 6.51 1.70
C ASN A 148 -19.57 5.07 2.04
N LEU A 149 -18.86 4.45 2.98
CA LEU A 149 -19.18 3.09 3.46
C LEU A 149 -20.59 3.00 4.06
N HIS A 150 -21.05 4.02 4.79
CA HIS A 150 -22.38 4.02 5.40
C HIS A 150 -23.48 3.96 4.35
N GLN A 151 -23.37 4.75 3.28
CA GLN A 151 -24.31 4.69 2.17
C GLN A 151 -24.27 3.33 1.44
N LEU A 152 -23.09 2.78 1.19
CA LEU A 152 -22.97 1.45 0.57
C LEU A 152 -23.61 0.34 1.43
N ASN A 153 -23.52 0.46 2.75
CA ASN A 153 -24.14 -0.46 3.69
C ASN A 153 -25.68 -0.30 3.70
N GLU A 154 -26.19 0.93 3.73
CA GLU A 154 -27.63 1.23 3.64
C GLU A 154 -28.25 0.72 2.34
N GLU A 155 -27.50 0.76 1.23
CA GLU A 155 -27.91 0.21 -0.06
C GLU A 155 -27.80 -1.33 -0.13
N GLY A 156 -27.27 -1.99 0.91
CA GLY A 156 -27.07 -3.44 0.96
C GLY A 156 -25.98 -3.96 0.02
N LYS A 157 -25.05 -3.09 -0.39
CA LYS A 157 -24.00 -3.38 -1.38
C LYS A 157 -22.63 -3.62 -0.76
N LEU A 158 -22.44 -3.26 0.51
CA LEU A 158 -21.14 -3.32 1.18
C LEU A 158 -20.81 -4.72 1.72
N SER A 159 -19.56 -5.11 1.55
CA SER A 159 -18.91 -6.18 2.32
C SER A 159 -17.54 -5.68 2.77
N ILE A 160 -17.12 -6.04 3.98
CA ILE A 160 -15.88 -5.57 4.59
C ILE A 160 -15.02 -6.75 5.02
N THR A 161 -13.75 -6.74 4.63
CA THR A 161 -12.69 -7.53 5.28
C THR A 161 -11.84 -6.59 6.12
N LEU A 162 -11.74 -6.88 7.42
CA LEU A 162 -10.79 -6.20 8.31
C LEU A 162 -9.45 -6.90 8.26
N VAL A 163 -8.37 -6.14 8.18
CA VAL A 163 -7.00 -6.65 8.19
C VAL A 163 -6.19 -5.89 9.24
N GLY A 164 -5.40 -6.59 10.05
CA GLY A 164 -4.56 -5.97 11.10
C GLY A 164 -5.34 -5.40 12.30
N SER A 165 -6.66 -5.52 12.31
CA SER A 165 -7.55 -5.20 13.43
C SER A 165 -8.72 -6.19 13.46
N SER A 166 -9.22 -6.49 14.66
CA SER A 166 -10.43 -7.31 14.86
C SER A 166 -11.68 -6.48 15.12
N VAL A 167 -11.57 -5.16 15.27
CA VAL A 167 -12.66 -4.29 15.71
C VAL A 167 -12.71 -3.01 14.87
N LEU A 168 -13.92 -2.58 14.54
CA LEU A 168 -14.19 -1.27 13.94
C LEU A 168 -14.20 -0.18 15.00
N ALA A 169 -13.80 1.04 14.63
CA ALA A 169 -13.90 2.18 15.53
C ALA A 169 -15.37 2.46 15.88
N SER A 170 -15.60 3.14 17.01
CA SER A 170 -16.95 3.37 17.55
C SER A 170 -17.92 4.04 16.58
N GLU A 171 -17.39 4.92 15.73
CA GLU A 171 -18.10 5.64 14.66
C GLU A 171 -18.59 4.72 13.53
N ASP A 172 -17.96 3.56 13.36
CA ASP A 172 -18.23 2.59 12.30
C ASP A 172 -18.95 1.33 12.83
N LYS A 173 -19.47 1.38 14.06
CA LYS A 173 -20.21 0.27 14.67
C LYS A 173 -21.41 -0.20 13.84
N THR A 174 -22.05 0.71 13.10
CA THR A 174 -23.16 0.38 12.18
C THR A 174 -22.73 -0.47 10.98
N LEU A 175 -21.42 -0.52 10.68
CA LEU A 175 -20.85 -1.30 9.59
C LEU A 175 -20.48 -2.73 10.02
N GLU A 176 -20.61 -3.09 11.30
CA GLU A 176 -20.30 -4.44 11.80
C GLU A 176 -21.06 -5.53 11.03
N SER A 177 -22.31 -5.27 10.62
CA SER A 177 -23.12 -6.20 9.83
C SER A 177 -22.58 -6.47 8.43
N ALA A 178 -21.72 -5.59 7.91
CA ALA A 178 -21.07 -5.74 6.61
C ALA A 178 -19.72 -6.48 6.71
N VAL A 179 -19.18 -6.71 7.92
CA VAL A 179 -17.91 -7.42 8.11
C VAL A 179 -18.12 -8.90 7.81
N VAL A 180 -17.53 -9.36 6.71
CA VAL A 180 -17.61 -10.76 6.27
C VAL A 180 -16.36 -11.56 6.65
N LYS A 181 -15.26 -10.88 6.97
CA LYS A 181 -13.99 -11.51 7.32
C LYS A 181 -13.10 -10.61 8.17
N VAL A 182 -12.31 -11.24 9.04
CA VAL A 182 -11.28 -10.59 9.85
C VAL A 182 -9.97 -11.38 9.69
N ILE A 183 -8.89 -10.68 9.34
CA ILE A 183 -7.52 -11.20 9.27
C ILE A 183 -6.71 -10.44 10.31
N ASN A 184 -6.63 -10.98 11.51
CA ASN A 184 -6.01 -10.32 12.65
C ASN A 184 -4.80 -11.10 13.15
N PRO A 185 -3.61 -10.47 13.27
CA PRO A 185 -2.40 -11.12 13.77
C PRO A 185 -2.44 -11.57 15.23
N VAL A 186 -3.43 -11.11 16.00
CA VAL A 186 -3.66 -11.54 17.39
C VAL A 186 -4.68 -12.67 17.39
N GLU A 187 -4.21 -13.90 17.18
CA GLU A 187 -4.94 -15.09 17.61
C GLU A 187 -4.64 -15.33 19.09
N GLN A 188 -5.67 -15.37 19.93
CA GLN A 188 -5.52 -15.88 21.29
C GLN A 188 -5.17 -17.36 21.20
N SER A 189 -3.91 -17.71 21.47
CA SER A 189 -3.56 -19.10 21.72
C SER A 189 -4.16 -19.53 23.06
N ASP A 190 -4.66 -20.77 23.15
CA ASP A 190 -5.20 -21.37 24.38
C ASP A 190 -4.17 -21.36 25.55
N ASP A 191 -2.88 -21.18 25.24
CA ASP A 191 -1.76 -21.15 26.20
C ASP A 191 -1.43 -19.72 26.71
N GLY A 192 -2.20 -18.70 26.33
CA GLY A 192 -2.05 -17.34 26.85
C GLY A 192 -0.81 -16.58 26.35
N PHE A 193 -0.08 -17.13 25.37
CA PHE A 193 1.00 -16.43 24.68
C PHE A 193 0.46 -15.76 23.41
N GLU A 194 0.47 -14.42 23.39
CA GLU A 194 0.17 -13.61 22.21
C GLU A 194 1.35 -13.71 21.22
N LEU A 195 1.32 -14.72 20.35
CA LEU A 195 2.25 -14.81 19.23
C LEU A 195 1.73 -13.90 18.11
N GLN A 196 2.07 -12.62 18.21
CA GLN A 196 1.71 -11.62 17.22
C GLN A 196 2.48 -11.91 15.93
N GLU A 197 1.80 -12.47 14.92
CA GLU A 197 2.35 -12.57 13.57
C GLU A 197 2.13 -11.26 12.80
N SER A 198 2.63 -11.16 11.56
CA SER A 198 2.28 -10.02 10.71
C SER A 198 0.97 -10.30 9.96
N SER A 199 0.22 -9.25 9.68
CA SER A 199 -0.98 -9.35 8.84
C SER A 199 -0.63 -9.84 7.44
N SER A 200 0.54 -9.45 6.93
CA SER A 200 1.02 -9.86 5.61
C SER A 200 1.32 -11.36 5.56
N SER A 201 1.82 -11.94 6.66
CA SER A 201 2.02 -13.38 6.78
C SER A 201 0.68 -14.13 6.70
N LEU A 202 -0.35 -13.66 7.40
CA LEU A 202 -1.69 -14.26 7.35
C LEU A 202 -2.32 -14.18 5.96
N VAL A 203 -2.26 -13.01 5.33
CA VAL A 203 -2.75 -12.81 3.96
C VAL A 203 -2.02 -13.72 2.98
N LEU A 204 -0.69 -13.82 3.08
CA LEU A 204 0.10 -14.69 2.23
C LEU A 204 -0.26 -16.17 2.39
N LYS A 205 -0.42 -16.65 3.64
CA LYS A 205 -0.83 -18.03 3.92
C LYS A 205 -2.14 -18.38 3.23
N GLU A 206 -3.12 -17.47 3.30
CA GLU A 206 -4.42 -17.69 2.67
C GLU A 206 -4.32 -17.73 1.15
N ILE A 207 -3.60 -16.79 0.53
CA ILE A 207 -3.44 -16.78 -0.93
C ILE A 207 -2.69 -18.02 -1.41
N LEU A 208 -1.67 -18.47 -0.68
CA LEU A 208 -0.96 -19.72 -1.00
C LEU A 208 -1.87 -20.95 -0.93
N GLN A 209 -2.90 -20.93 -0.07
CA GLN A 209 -3.87 -22.03 0.04
C GLN A 209 -4.92 -21.98 -1.07
N GLU A 210 -5.46 -20.80 -1.39
CA GLU A 210 -6.62 -20.65 -2.26
C GLU A 210 -6.25 -20.38 -3.73
N ALA A 211 -5.21 -19.58 -3.99
CA ALA A 211 -4.81 -19.16 -5.33
C ALA A 211 -3.29 -18.88 -5.41
N PRO A 212 -2.43 -19.90 -5.20
CA PRO A 212 -0.98 -19.73 -5.14
C PRO A 212 -0.38 -19.15 -6.42
N GLU A 213 -1.04 -19.29 -7.56
CA GLU A 213 -0.65 -18.72 -8.85
C GLU A 213 -0.72 -17.19 -8.89
N LEU A 214 -1.47 -16.56 -7.97
CA LEU A 214 -1.57 -15.10 -7.89
C LEU A 214 -0.36 -14.45 -7.23
N ILE A 215 0.45 -15.22 -6.48
CA ILE A 215 1.71 -14.74 -5.94
C ILE A 215 2.73 -14.68 -7.06
N THR A 216 3.08 -13.47 -7.49
CA THR A 216 4.17 -13.16 -8.42
C THR A 216 5.48 -12.89 -7.66
N GLU A 217 6.61 -12.82 -8.36
CA GLU A 217 7.90 -12.47 -7.75
C GLU A 217 7.86 -11.06 -7.11
N GLN A 218 7.19 -10.11 -7.74
CA GLN A 218 7.01 -8.76 -7.21
C GLN A 218 6.13 -8.75 -5.96
N LEU A 219 5.00 -9.46 -5.98
CA LEU A 219 4.12 -9.54 -4.82
C LEU A 219 4.81 -10.29 -3.67
N ALA A 220 5.61 -11.31 -3.98
CA ALA A 220 6.46 -11.98 -3.01
C ALA A 220 7.49 -11.02 -2.40
N HIS A 221 8.15 -10.19 -3.22
CA HIS A 221 9.09 -9.18 -2.74
C HIS A 221 8.42 -8.19 -1.77
N LEU A 222 7.25 -7.69 -2.15
CA LEU A 222 6.46 -6.75 -1.36
C LEU A 222 6.01 -7.34 -0.02
N LEU A 223 5.42 -8.54 -0.04
CA LEU A 223 4.99 -9.25 1.16
C LEU A 223 6.18 -9.59 2.06
N ARG A 224 7.31 -10.01 1.48
CA ARG A 224 8.53 -10.30 2.23
C ARG A 224 9.07 -9.06 2.94
N GLY A 225 9.14 -7.93 2.24
CA GLY A 225 9.54 -6.66 2.82
C GLY A 225 8.64 -6.23 3.97
N SER A 226 7.33 -6.38 3.78
CA SER A 226 6.32 -6.10 4.81
C SER A 226 6.44 -6.98 6.06
N ILE A 227 6.66 -8.29 5.88
CA ILE A 227 6.86 -9.24 6.99
C ILE A 227 8.14 -8.90 7.76
N LEU A 228 9.24 -8.61 7.05
CA LEU A 228 10.52 -8.21 7.66
C LEU A 228 10.41 -6.87 8.39
N PHE A 229 9.70 -5.90 7.80
CA PHE A 229 9.40 -4.62 8.44
C PHE A 229 8.65 -4.82 9.76
N LYS A 230 7.57 -5.61 9.75
CA LYS A 230 6.79 -5.87 10.97
C LYS A 230 7.65 -6.53 12.04
N TRP A 231 8.46 -7.51 11.65
CA TRP A 231 9.44 -8.13 12.55
C TRP A 231 10.39 -7.10 13.17
N MET A 232 11.01 -6.21 12.38
CA MET A 232 11.90 -5.17 12.91
C MET A 232 11.20 -4.23 13.89
N THR A 233 9.95 -3.85 13.61
CA THR A 233 9.19 -2.92 14.49
C THR A 233 8.71 -3.53 15.79
N MET A 234 8.68 -4.87 15.91
CA MET A 234 8.17 -5.56 17.10
C MET A 234 9.25 -5.83 18.17
N GLU A 235 10.50 -5.41 17.93
CA GLU A 235 11.67 -5.65 18.79
C GLU A 235 11.94 -7.10 19.24
N PRO A 236 11.58 -8.17 18.50
CA PRO A 236 11.97 -9.51 18.91
C PRO A 236 13.48 -9.71 18.64
N GLU A 237 14.21 -10.23 19.62
CA GLU A 237 15.64 -10.59 19.49
C GLU A 237 15.90 -11.58 18.33
N LYS A 238 14.85 -12.29 17.87
CA LYS A 238 14.92 -13.30 16.80
C LYS A 238 13.61 -13.37 16.00
N ILE A 239 13.72 -13.64 14.69
CA ILE A 239 12.59 -14.03 13.83
C ILE A 239 11.92 -15.29 14.40
N SER A 240 10.59 -15.29 14.51
CA SER A 240 9.84 -16.46 14.99
C SER A 240 9.88 -17.62 13.98
N GLU A 241 9.72 -18.86 14.45
CA GLU A 241 9.70 -20.03 13.56
C GLU A 241 8.60 -19.93 12.48
N LYS A 242 7.43 -19.41 12.84
CA LYS A 242 6.33 -19.17 11.89
C LYS A 242 6.68 -18.13 10.81
N GLN A 243 7.38 -17.07 11.19
CA GLN A 243 7.86 -16.06 10.23
C GLN A 243 8.97 -16.63 9.35
N GLU A 244 9.88 -17.42 9.91
CA GLU A 244 10.95 -18.06 9.15
C GLU A 244 10.38 -19.03 8.10
N GLU A 245 9.37 -19.81 8.46
CA GLU A 245 8.68 -20.73 7.56
C GLU A 245 8.06 -19.99 6.37
N ILE A 246 7.28 -18.93 6.63
CA ILE A 246 6.58 -18.22 5.55
C ILE A 246 7.56 -17.46 4.63
N LEU A 247 8.64 -16.91 5.19
CA LEU A 247 9.71 -16.27 4.41
C LEU A 247 10.43 -17.30 3.53
N SER A 248 10.72 -18.49 4.07
CA SER A 248 11.37 -19.58 3.33
C SER A 248 10.51 -20.05 2.15
N ILE A 249 9.18 -20.15 2.33
CA ILE A 249 8.26 -20.51 1.23
C ILE A 249 8.38 -19.53 0.06
N LEU A 250 8.47 -18.22 0.33
CA LEU A 250 8.66 -17.22 -0.73
C LEU A 250 10.03 -17.36 -1.41
N GLU A 251 11.08 -17.60 -0.64
CA GLU A 251 12.46 -17.69 -1.13
C GLU A 251 12.71 -18.94 -1.97
N GLU A 252 12.10 -20.06 -1.58
CA GLU A 252 12.13 -21.30 -2.37
C GLU A 252 11.35 -21.15 -3.69
N LYS A 253 10.19 -20.47 -3.64
CA LYS A 253 9.36 -20.25 -4.83
C LYS A 253 9.96 -19.20 -5.79
N PHE A 254 10.68 -18.22 -5.26
CA PHE A 254 11.27 -17.10 -6.00
C PHE A 254 12.75 -16.91 -5.66
N PRO A 255 13.65 -17.73 -6.23
CA PRO A 255 15.07 -17.72 -5.89
C PRO A 255 15.83 -16.45 -6.34
N ASN A 256 15.21 -15.61 -7.17
CA ASN A 256 15.78 -14.34 -7.63
C ASN A 256 15.49 -13.18 -6.69
N LEU A 257 14.69 -13.38 -5.63
CA LEU A 257 14.44 -12.34 -4.65
C LEU A 257 15.78 -11.86 -4.05
N PRO A 258 15.94 -10.55 -3.75
CA PRO A 258 17.13 -10.00 -3.09
C PRO A 258 17.45 -10.71 -1.78
N ARG A 259 18.59 -10.44 -1.14
CA ARG A 259 18.84 -11.00 0.19
C ARG A 259 17.97 -10.29 1.23
N ARG A 260 17.74 -10.95 2.37
CA ARG A 260 16.97 -10.34 3.48
C ARG A 260 17.69 -9.12 4.03
N GLU A 261 19.01 -9.20 4.13
CA GLU A 261 19.88 -8.13 4.63
C GLU A 261 19.76 -6.87 3.77
N ASP A 262 19.66 -7.02 2.45
CA ASP A 262 19.50 -5.87 1.55
C ASP A 262 18.19 -5.12 1.83
N ILE A 263 17.09 -5.86 2.04
CA ILE A 263 15.80 -5.27 2.41
C ILE A 263 15.87 -4.63 3.80
N ILE A 264 16.45 -5.33 4.77
CA ILE A 264 16.56 -4.84 6.16
C ILE A 264 17.35 -3.53 6.20
N ASN A 265 18.48 -3.45 5.49
CA ASN A 265 19.29 -2.24 5.41
C ASN A 265 18.50 -1.06 4.82
N VAL A 266 17.80 -1.29 3.70
CA VAL A 266 16.96 -0.24 3.07
C VAL A 266 15.85 0.22 4.00
N LEU A 267 15.16 -0.70 4.68
CA LEU A 267 14.08 -0.36 5.61
C LEU A 267 14.61 0.39 6.84
N GLN A 268 15.77 0.02 7.36
CA GLN A 268 16.43 0.75 8.45
C GLN A 268 16.82 2.16 8.02
N GLU A 269 17.51 2.32 6.88
CA GLU A 269 17.89 3.63 6.33
C GLU A 269 16.67 4.51 6.06
N THR A 270 15.59 3.91 5.58
CA THR A 270 14.30 4.56 5.37
C THR A 270 13.67 5.04 6.68
N GLN A 271 13.66 4.21 7.73
CA GLN A 271 13.18 4.59 9.05
C GLN A 271 13.94 5.80 9.60
N PHE A 272 15.27 5.80 9.45
CA PHE A 272 16.10 6.93 9.82
C PHE A 272 15.80 8.20 8.99
N SER A 273 15.53 8.05 7.70
CA SER A 273 15.27 9.17 6.79
C SER A 273 13.86 9.77 6.97
N ALA A 274 12.89 8.97 7.44
CA ALA A 274 11.50 9.38 7.66
C ALA A 274 11.29 10.26 8.91
N GLN A 275 12.34 10.53 9.70
CA GLN A 275 12.30 11.26 10.97
C GLN A 275 12.16 12.79 10.83
N GLY A 276 11.51 13.26 9.76
CA GLY A 276 11.20 14.67 9.51
C GLY A 276 9.84 15.14 10.05
N LEU A 277 9.15 14.34 10.87
CA LEU A 277 7.86 14.72 11.47
C LEU A 277 8.08 15.63 12.68
N SER A 278 7.26 16.67 12.82
CA SER A 278 7.21 17.43 14.06
C SER A 278 6.69 16.56 15.21
N ILE A 279 6.98 16.94 16.46
CA ILE A 279 6.46 16.23 17.64
C ILE A 279 4.95 16.05 17.54
N GLU A 280 4.21 17.10 17.15
CA GLU A 280 2.76 17.06 17.06
C GLU A 280 2.28 16.00 16.06
N GLN A 281 2.94 15.89 14.90
CA GLN A 281 2.59 14.89 13.90
C GLN A 281 2.90 13.47 14.39
N THR A 282 4.00 13.30 15.12
CA THR A 282 4.37 12.01 15.73
C THR A 282 3.38 11.60 16.82
N MET A 283 2.88 12.56 17.60
CA MET A 283 1.83 12.33 18.61
C MET A 283 0.45 12.03 18.01
N LEU A 284 0.16 12.52 16.79
CA LEU A 284 -1.09 12.17 16.11
C LEU A 284 -1.05 10.76 15.50
N LYS A 285 0.14 10.26 15.12
CA LYS A 285 0.33 8.96 14.45
C LYS A 285 -0.14 7.75 15.26
N ASP A 286 0.11 7.71 16.58
CA ASP A 286 -0.32 6.62 17.46
C ASP A 286 -1.30 7.09 18.55
N LEU A 287 -2.13 8.09 18.22
CA LEU A 287 -3.12 8.61 19.16
C LEU A 287 -4.26 7.59 19.36
N LYS A 288 -4.43 7.14 20.59
CA LYS A 288 -5.53 6.30 21.06
C LYS A 288 -6.39 7.12 21.99
N GLU A 289 -7.66 7.27 21.65
CA GLU A 289 -8.63 8.00 22.46
C GLU A 289 -9.50 7.05 23.28
N LEU A 290 -9.66 7.38 24.56
CA LEU A 290 -10.53 6.69 25.51
C LEU A 290 -11.50 7.72 26.09
N SER A 291 -12.79 7.39 26.10
CA SER A 291 -13.83 8.27 26.64
C SER A 291 -14.86 7.46 27.40
N ASP A 292 -15.20 7.86 28.62
CA ASP A 292 -16.32 7.28 29.38
C ASP A 292 -17.59 8.15 29.38
N GLY A 293 -17.52 9.35 28.78
CA GLY A 293 -18.59 10.34 28.75
C GLY A 293 -18.33 11.57 29.62
N GLU A 294 -17.70 11.41 30.79
CA GLU A 294 -17.25 12.53 31.64
C GLU A 294 -15.78 12.88 31.40
N ILE A 295 -14.93 11.87 31.15
CA ILE A 295 -13.50 12.06 30.92
C ILE A 295 -13.13 11.57 29.53
N LYS A 296 -12.36 12.41 28.81
CA LYS A 296 -11.69 12.05 27.56
C LYS A 296 -10.18 12.04 27.79
N VAL A 297 -9.53 10.93 27.47
CA VAL A 297 -8.09 10.74 27.54
C VAL A 297 -7.58 10.39 26.15
N ALA A 298 -6.54 11.08 25.70
CA ALA A 298 -5.83 10.74 24.48
C ALA A 298 -4.40 10.31 24.86
N ILE A 299 -3.99 9.13 24.42
CA ILE A 299 -2.69 8.52 24.72
C ILE A 299 -1.98 8.34 23.38
N SER A 300 -0.79 8.91 23.22
CA SER A 300 0.07 8.62 22.07
C SER A 300 1.37 7.98 22.53
N SER A 301 1.83 6.99 21.77
CA SER A 301 3.21 6.49 21.90
C SER A 301 4.10 7.24 20.92
N VAL A 302 5.31 7.59 21.35
CA VAL A 302 6.31 8.31 20.56
C VAL A 302 7.63 7.56 20.71
N ASN A 303 8.21 7.11 19.59
CA ASN A 303 9.50 6.40 19.63
C ASN A 303 10.64 7.37 19.31
N MET A 304 11.05 8.14 20.32
CA MET A 304 12.16 9.10 20.24
C MET A 304 12.88 9.20 21.58
N SER A 305 14.11 9.70 21.58
CA SER A 305 14.81 9.98 22.83
C SER A 305 14.13 11.14 23.57
N LEU A 306 14.16 11.09 24.90
CA LEU A 306 13.65 12.19 25.73
C LEU A 306 14.38 13.50 25.43
N GLU A 307 15.67 13.42 25.08
CA GLU A 307 16.51 14.57 24.74
C GLU A 307 16.05 15.24 23.44
N SER A 308 15.77 14.46 22.40
CA SER A 308 15.20 14.97 21.15
C SER A 308 13.81 15.58 21.36
N TYR A 309 12.96 14.92 22.18
CA TYR A 309 11.63 15.43 22.51
C TYR A 309 11.68 16.78 23.25
N LEU A 310 12.59 16.93 24.21
CA LEU A 310 12.73 18.17 24.98
C LEU A 310 13.37 19.30 24.16
N ALA A 311 14.22 18.97 23.18
CA ALA A 311 14.84 19.96 22.31
C ALA A 311 13.82 20.68 21.40
N ASP A 312 12.85 19.93 20.86
CA ASP A 312 11.80 20.47 19.98
C ASP A 312 10.67 21.19 20.76
N LEU A 313 10.44 20.86 22.04
CA LEU A 313 9.53 21.61 22.92
C LEU A 313 10.09 22.98 23.40
N GLY A 314 11.39 23.21 23.20
CA GLY A 314 12.11 24.39 23.71
C GLY A 314 12.21 25.56 22.74
N THR A 315 11.65 25.46 21.53
CA THR A 315 11.59 26.52 20.50
C THR A 315 10.21 27.10 20.36
#